data_AF-A0A8F6TTD2-F1
#
_entry.id   AF-A0A8F6TTD2-F1
#
_cell.length_a   1.000
_cell.length_b   1.000
_cell.length_c   1.000
_cell.angle_alpha   90.00
_cell.angle_beta   90.00
_cell.angle_gamma   90.00
#
_symmetry.space_group_name_H-M   'P 1'
#
loop_
_entity.id
_entity.type
_entity.pdbx_description
1 polymer ?
#
loop_
_entity_poly.entity_id
_entity_poly.type
_entity_poly.pdbx_seq_one_letter_code
_entity_poly.pdbx_strand_id
1 'polypeptide(L)'
;METEFTPWLSLGGGVMIGAASVLLMATNGRIAGISGLTSNIFKRASDGEARGVSALFVLGLLLAAPLWLLVSGDWPQQWVPSSPVLMAAAGLLVGFGATYGNGCTSGHGVCGISRGSGRSIVATLTFMATAFVTVFVMRHLIGA
;
A
#
# COMPACT_ATOMS: atom_id res chain seq x y z
N MET A 1 4.44 22.74 3.32
CA MET A 1 4.71 21.83 2.19
C MET A 1 3.91 22.38 1.03
N GLU A 2 4.57 22.99 0.06
CA GLU A 2 3.88 23.34 -1.17
C GLU A 2 3.63 22.04 -1.93
N THR A 3 2.37 21.72 -2.17
CA THR A 3 2.01 20.58 -3.03
C THR A 3 2.15 21.05 -4.47
N GLU A 4 3.33 20.87 -5.05
CA GLU A 4 3.55 21.20 -6.46
C GLU A 4 2.64 20.36 -7.34
N PHE A 5 1.87 21.02 -8.20
CA PHE A 5 0.98 20.35 -9.13
C PHE A 5 1.78 19.68 -10.24
N THR A 6 1.95 18.36 -10.14
CA THR A 6 2.75 17.53 -11.06
C THR A 6 1.88 16.50 -11.81
N PRO A 7 0.97 16.95 -12.69
CA PRO A 7 -0.07 16.09 -13.29
C PRO A 7 0.50 14.94 -14.12
N TRP A 8 1.53 15.21 -14.92
CA TRP A 8 2.13 14.20 -15.80
C TRP A 8 2.89 13.12 -15.04
N LEU A 9 3.64 13.50 -14.00
CA LEU A 9 4.35 12.57 -13.14
C LEU A 9 3.37 11.71 -12.34
N SER A 10 2.33 12.32 -11.80
CA SER A 10 1.26 11.63 -11.06
C SER A 10 0.51 10.63 -11.95
N LEU A 11 0.19 11.03 -13.19
CA LEU A 11 -0.41 10.14 -14.19
C LEU A 11 0.51 8.98 -14.52
N GLY A 12 1.80 9.23 -14.77
CA GLY A 12 2.79 8.20 -15.04
C GLY A 12 2.90 7.16 -13.92
N GLY A 13 2.97 7.62 -12.67
CA GLY A 13 2.96 6.74 -11.50
C GLY A 13 1.67 5.92 -11.39
N GLY A 14 0.51 6.55 -11.64
CA GLY A 14 -0.78 5.87 -11.67
C GLY A 14 -0.87 4.78 -12.74
N VAL A 15 -0.39 5.06 -13.95
CA VAL A 15 -0.32 4.08 -15.05
C VAL A 15 0.59 2.92 -14.69
N MET A 16 1.75 3.16 -14.06
CA MET A 16 2.65 2.09 -13.63
C MET A 16 2.02 1.19 -12.56
N ILE A 17 1.36 1.77 -11.55
CA ILE A 17 0.66 0.99 -10.52
C ILE A 17 -0.48 0.18 -11.14
N GLY A 18 -1.27 0.80 -12.02
CA GLY A 18 -2.35 0.14 -12.75
C GLY A 18 -1.84 -1.03 -13.59
N ALA A 19 -0.82 -0.81 -14.41
CA ALA A 19 -0.19 -1.84 -15.23
C ALA A 19 0.37 -2.99 -14.39
N ALA A 20 1.06 -2.70 -13.29
CA ALA A 20 1.56 -3.73 -12.37
C ALA A 20 0.42 -4.56 -11.76
N SER A 21 -0.69 -3.91 -11.39
CA SER A 21 -1.86 -4.61 -10.83
C SER A 21 -2.55 -5.53 -11.83
N VAL A 22 -2.67 -5.09 -13.09
CA VAL A 22 -3.24 -5.89 -14.19
C VAL A 22 -2.31 -7.03 -14.56
N LEU A 23 -1.00 -6.79 -14.64
CA LEU A 23 0.00 -7.83 -14.92
C LEU A 23 -0.05 -8.94 -13.88
N LEU A 24 -0.10 -8.60 -12.58
CA LEU A 24 -0.22 -9.61 -11.52
C LEU A 24 -1.53 -10.41 -11.64
N MET A 25 -2.64 -9.73 -11.98
CA MET A 25 -3.93 -10.38 -12.17
C MET A 25 -3.97 -11.29 -13.40
N ALA A 26 -3.39 -10.85 -14.51
CA ALA A 26 -3.35 -11.60 -15.77
C ALA A 26 -2.44 -12.83 -15.70
N THR A 27 -1.30 -12.71 -15.02
CA THR A 27 -0.30 -13.79 -14.96
C THR A 27 -0.55 -14.79 -13.83
N ASN A 28 -1.01 -14.31 -12.67
CA ASN A 28 -1.13 -15.13 -11.47
C ASN A 28 -2.59 -15.32 -11.00
N GLY A 29 -3.57 -14.74 -11.70
CA GLY A 29 -4.99 -14.79 -11.30
C GLY A 29 -5.29 -14.06 -9.99
N ARG A 30 -4.36 -13.25 -9.49
CA ARG A 30 -4.36 -12.69 -8.13
C ARG A 30 -4.57 -11.19 -8.13
N ILE A 31 -5.26 -10.72 -7.09
CA ILE A 31 -5.53 -9.30 -6.88
C ILE A 31 -4.34 -8.67 -6.18
N ALA A 32 -3.81 -7.57 -6.71
CA ALA A 32 -2.72 -6.84 -6.07
C ALA A 32 -3.20 -6.20 -4.75
N GLY A 33 -2.79 -6.80 -3.63
CA GLY A 33 -3.07 -6.31 -2.28
C GLY A 33 -1.85 -6.57 -1.39
N ILE A 34 -1.21 -5.50 -0.91
CA ILE A 34 0.07 -5.60 -0.18
C ILE A 34 -0.10 -6.49 1.04
N SER A 35 -1.06 -6.21 1.93
CA SER A 35 -1.28 -7.03 3.14
C SER A 35 -1.62 -8.48 2.81
N GLY A 36 -2.35 -8.74 1.72
CA GLY A 36 -2.69 -10.10 1.28
C GLY A 36 -1.47 -10.87 0.81
N LEU A 37 -0.66 -10.28 -0.07
CA LEU A 37 0.58 -10.86 -0.58
C LEU A 37 1.61 -11.06 0.55
N THR A 38 1.83 -10.04 1.38
CA THR A 38 2.75 -10.15 2.52
C THR A 38 2.30 -11.21 3.53
N SER A 39 1.01 -11.33 3.83
CA SER A 39 0.51 -12.36 4.76
C SER A 39 0.74 -13.79 4.26
N ASN A 40 0.73 -14.01 2.94
CA ASN A 40 0.93 -15.34 2.35
C ASN A 40 2.37 -15.86 2.54
N ILE A 41 3.34 -14.98 2.81
CA ILE A 41 4.71 -15.39 3.16
C ILE A 41 4.71 -16.17 4.48
N PHE A 42 3.88 -15.73 5.44
CA PHE A 42 3.82 -16.27 6.80
C PHE A 42 2.81 -17.41 7.00
N LYS A 43 1.84 -17.58 6.09
CA LYS A 43 0.87 -18.70 6.17
C LYS A 43 1.59 -20.05 6.06
N ARG A 44 1.27 -20.98 6.96
CA ARG A 44 1.84 -22.33 6.98
C ARG A 44 1.03 -23.26 6.05
N ALA A 45 1.71 -23.71 4.99
CA ALA A 45 1.41 -24.83 4.07
C ALA A 45 0.31 -24.66 2.99
N SER A 46 0.70 -24.83 1.70
CA SER A 46 0.29 -25.90 0.76
C SER A 46 0.72 -25.60 -0.69
N ASP A 47 0.94 -24.33 -1.03
CA ASP A 47 1.23 -23.85 -2.40
C ASP A 47 2.58 -23.11 -2.45
N GLY A 48 3.64 -23.80 -2.88
CA GLY A 48 4.99 -23.21 -3.04
C GLY A 48 4.99 -22.02 -4.01
N GLU A 49 4.17 -22.10 -5.05
CA GLU A 49 4.05 -21.07 -6.09
C GLU A 49 3.47 -19.76 -5.54
N ALA A 50 2.40 -19.83 -4.75
CA ALA A 50 1.79 -18.65 -4.12
C ALA A 50 2.75 -17.92 -3.17
N ARG A 51 3.62 -18.66 -2.49
CA ARG A 51 4.66 -18.09 -1.61
C ARG A 51 5.78 -17.47 -2.44
N GLY A 52 6.19 -18.10 -3.53
CA GLY A 52 7.18 -17.58 -4.47
C GLY A 52 6.76 -16.23 -5.06
N VAL A 53 5.53 -16.12 -5.55
CA VAL A 53 4.97 -14.85 -6.09
C VAL A 53 4.94 -13.76 -5.02
N SER A 54 4.51 -14.12 -3.81
CA SER A 54 4.43 -13.17 -2.70
C SER A 54 5.82 -12.69 -2.26
N ALA A 55 6.80 -13.59 -2.22
CA ALA A 55 8.19 -13.28 -1.89
C ALA A 55 8.83 -12.38 -2.97
N LEU A 56 8.64 -12.70 -4.26
CA LEU A 56 9.11 -11.88 -5.37
C LEU A 56 8.47 -10.49 -5.37
N PHE A 57 7.19 -10.39 -5.05
CA PHE A 57 6.49 -9.12 -4.93
C PHE A 57 7.09 -8.26 -3.80
N VAL A 58 7.28 -8.83 -2.61
CA VAL A 58 7.89 -8.13 -1.47
C VAL A 58 9.35 -7.77 -1.76
N LEU A 59 10.11 -8.65 -2.42
CA LEU A 59 11.46 -8.36 -2.86
C LEU A 59 11.47 -7.17 -3.83
N GLY A 60 10.57 -7.13 -4.81
CA GLY A 60 10.41 -5.99 -5.71
C GLY A 60 10.12 -4.67 -4.98
N LEU A 61 9.25 -4.70 -3.96
CA LEU A 61 8.99 -3.52 -3.11
C LEU A 61 10.24 -3.07 -2.35
N LEU A 62 11.02 -3.99 -1.80
CA LEU A 62 12.26 -3.68 -1.08
C LEU A 62 13.37 -3.17 -2.01
N LEU A 63 13.42 -3.68 -3.25
CA LEU A 63 14.42 -3.28 -4.24
C LEU A 63 14.11 -1.93 -4.91
N ALA A 64 12.89 -1.41 -4.81
CA ALA A 64 12.50 -0.16 -5.46
C ALA A 64 13.38 1.04 -5.06
N ALA A 65 13.67 1.21 -3.76
CA ALA A 65 14.50 2.29 -3.26
C ALA A 65 15.99 2.21 -3.69
N PRO A 66 16.69 1.07 -3.55
CA PRO A 66 18.06 0.96 -4.05
C PRO A 66 18.14 1.02 -5.59
N LEU A 67 17.14 0.52 -6.32
CA LEU A 67 17.08 0.72 -7.77
C LEU A 67 16.93 2.20 -8.12
N TRP A 68 16.14 2.95 -7.36
CA TRP A 68 16.05 4.41 -7.54
C TRP A 68 17.38 5.10 -7.30
N LEU A 69 18.13 4.72 -6.27
CA LEU A 69 19.48 5.23 -6.00
C LEU A 69 20.42 4.99 -7.20
N LEU A 70 20.38 3.79 -7.79
CA LEU A 70 21.24 3.45 -8.92
C LEU A 70 20.93 4.26 -10.19
N VAL A 71 19.66 4.64 -10.39
CA VAL A 71 19.22 5.37 -11.58
C VAL A 71 19.34 6.89 -11.39
N SER A 72 18.99 7.40 -10.22
CA SER A 72 18.92 8.83 -9.95
C SER A 72 20.19 9.40 -9.29
N GLY A 73 21.03 8.56 -8.69
CA GLY A 73 22.20 8.97 -7.91
C GLY A 73 21.89 9.36 -6.47
N ASP A 74 20.61 9.51 -6.09
CA ASP A 74 20.18 9.95 -4.77
C ASP A 74 19.12 9.00 -4.16
N TRP A 75 19.06 8.97 -2.83
CA TRP A 75 17.98 8.27 -2.14
C TRP A 75 16.64 8.99 -2.34
N PRO A 76 15.52 8.24 -2.52
CA PRO A 76 14.22 8.86 -2.58
C PRO A 76 13.96 9.60 -1.26
N GLN A 77 13.42 10.82 -1.33
CA GLN A 77 13.06 11.58 -0.14
C GLN A 77 11.89 10.88 0.56
N GLN A 78 12.11 10.39 1.78
CA GLN A 78 11.11 9.69 2.59
C GLN A 78 10.91 10.40 3.91
N TRP A 79 9.65 10.66 4.26
CA TRP A 79 9.28 11.20 5.56
C TRP A 79 8.95 10.05 6.50
N VAL A 80 9.88 9.73 7.40
CA VAL A 80 9.70 8.72 8.43
C VAL A 80 9.40 9.40 9.76
N PRO A 81 8.37 8.96 10.51
CA PRO A 81 8.11 9.48 11.84
C PRO A 81 9.32 9.36 12.76
N SER A 82 9.58 10.40 13.58
CA SER A 82 10.72 10.43 14.51
C SER A 82 10.59 9.47 15.69
N SER A 83 9.38 8.97 15.98
CA SER A 83 9.10 8.04 17.08
C SER A 83 8.94 6.61 16.59
N PRO A 84 9.92 5.71 16.86
CA PRO A 84 9.83 4.29 16.50
C PRO A 84 8.67 3.58 17.19
N VAL A 85 8.35 3.99 18.42
CA VAL A 85 7.24 3.41 19.21
C VAL A 85 5.90 3.71 18.55
N LEU A 86 5.69 4.96 18.12
CA LEU A 86 4.46 5.35 17.44
C LEU A 86 4.36 4.67 16.08
N MET A 87 5.48 4.53 15.36
CA MET A 87 5.54 3.81 14.09
C MET A 87 5.20 2.32 14.26
N ALA A 88 5.73 1.66 15.30
CA ALA A 88 5.41 0.27 15.61
C ALA A 88 3.93 0.08 15.98
N ALA A 89 3.39 0.95 16.84
CA ALA A 89 1.99 0.93 17.23
C ALA A 89 1.06 1.16 16.02
N ALA A 90 1.38 2.14 15.17
CA ALA A 90 0.64 2.41 13.93
C ALA A 90 0.69 1.21 12.98
N GLY A 91 1.85 0.58 12.80
CA GLY A 91 2.00 -0.61 11.97
C GLY A 91 1.14 -1.79 12.45
N LEU A 92 1.09 -2.03 13.77
CA LEU A 92 0.25 -3.07 14.36
C LEU A 92 -1.25 -2.79 14.14
N LEU A 93 -1.69 -1.55 14.39
CA LEU A 93 -3.09 -1.14 14.19
C LEU A 93 -3.50 -1.26 12.73
N VAL A 94 -2.66 -0.81 11.79
CA VAL A 94 -2.92 -0.92 10.34
C VAL A 94 -2.96 -2.38 9.91
N GLY A 95 -2.02 -3.22 10.38
CA GLY A 95 -2.00 -4.65 10.09
C GLY A 95 -3.23 -5.39 10.61
N PHE A 96 -3.64 -5.11 11.85
CA PHE A 96 -4.87 -5.62 12.43
C PHE A 96 -6.10 -5.18 11.64
N GLY A 97 -6.22 -3.88 11.36
CA GLY A 97 -7.33 -3.30 10.60
C GLY A 97 -7.44 -3.87 9.18
N ALA A 98 -6.33 -4.04 8.48
CA ALA A 98 -6.31 -4.65 7.15
C ALA A 98 -6.75 -6.11 7.16
N THR A 99 -6.44 -6.85 8.23
CA THR A 99 -6.88 -8.24 8.40
C THR A 99 -8.37 -8.29 8.71
N TYR A 100 -8.84 -7.46 9.63
CA TYR A 100 -10.26 -7.36 10.00
C TYR A 100 -11.13 -6.89 8.83
N GLY A 101 -10.65 -5.94 8.03
CA GLY A 101 -11.30 -5.47 6.79
C GLY A 101 -11.26 -6.47 5.63
N ASN A 102 -10.57 -7.60 5.78
CA ASN A 102 -10.28 -8.58 4.73
C ASN A 102 -9.66 -7.92 3.48
N GLY A 103 -8.70 -7.02 3.70
CA GLY A 103 -8.02 -6.26 2.65
C GLY A 103 -7.41 -4.96 3.16
N CYS A 104 -6.46 -4.44 2.39
CA CYS A 104 -5.83 -3.14 2.61
C CYS A 104 -6.31 -2.12 1.57
N THR A 105 -5.91 -0.86 1.73
CA THR A 105 -6.21 0.22 0.78
C THR A 105 -5.69 -0.04 -0.62
N SER A 106 -4.55 -0.71 -0.81
CA SER A 106 -4.07 -1.05 -2.16
C SER A 106 -5.01 -2.05 -2.86
N GLY A 107 -5.53 -3.03 -2.11
CA GLY A 107 -6.46 -4.04 -2.65
C GLY A 107 -7.86 -3.49 -2.87
N HIS A 108 -8.40 -2.76 -1.91
CA HIS A 108 -9.73 -2.16 -2.00
C HIS A 108 -9.76 -0.95 -2.93
N GLY A 109 -8.84 -0.01 -2.75
CA GLY A 109 -8.77 1.23 -3.52
C GLY A 109 -8.37 0.99 -4.97
N VAL A 110 -7.18 0.42 -5.21
CA VAL A 110 -6.66 0.29 -6.58
C VAL A 110 -7.42 -0.78 -7.37
N CYS A 111 -7.46 -2.02 -6.86
CA CYS A 111 -8.08 -3.13 -7.61
C CYS A 111 -9.59 -3.24 -7.37
N GLY A 112 -10.05 -3.02 -6.14
CA GLY A 112 -11.44 -3.25 -5.74
C GLY A 112 -12.42 -2.26 -6.36
N ILE A 113 -12.14 -0.96 -6.26
CA ILE A 113 -12.96 0.10 -6.86
C ILE A 113 -12.92 -0.01 -8.39
N SER A 114 -11.76 -0.25 -8.99
CA SER A 114 -11.63 -0.40 -10.46
C SER A 114 -12.45 -1.56 -11.05
N ARG A 115 -12.79 -2.57 -10.24
CA ARG A 115 -13.69 -3.67 -10.62
C ARG A 115 -15.16 -3.45 -10.23
N GLY A 116 -15.53 -2.24 -9.80
CA GLY A 116 -16.90 -1.90 -9.43
C GLY A 116 -17.39 -2.55 -8.12
N SER A 117 -16.49 -2.96 -7.22
CA SER A 117 -16.90 -3.61 -5.97
C SER A 117 -17.46 -2.59 -4.96
N GLY A 118 -18.78 -2.66 -4.71
CA GLY A 118 -19.45 -1.83 -3.69
C GLY A 118 -18.83 -1.98 -2.29
N ARG A 119 -18.47 -3.21 -1.88
CA ARG A 119 -17.75 -3.46 -0.61
C ARG A 119 -16.44 -2.67 -0.55
N SER A 120 -15.70 -2.61 -1.65
CA SER A 120 -14.40 -1.94 -1.70
C SER A 120 -14.52 -0.42 -1.70
N ILE A 121 -15.57 0.12 -2.31
CA ILE A 121 -15.90 1.54 -2.24
C ILE A 121 -16.18 1.93 -0.78
N VAL A 122 -17.08 1.21 -0.11
CA VAL A 122 -17.41 1.47 1.30
C VAL A 122 -16.17 1.36 2.19
N ALA A 123 -15.38 0.29 2.05
CA ALA A 123 -14.16 0.10 2.83
C ALA A 123 -13.16 1.25 2.63
N THR A 124 -12.98 1.72 1.39
CA THR A 124 -12.04 2.81 1.07
C THR A 124 -12.54 4.14 1.62
N LEU A 125 -13.84 4.44 1.50
CA LEU A 125 -14.43 5.65 2.07
C LEU A 125 -14.30 5.68 3.60
N THR A 126 -14.59 4.57 4.28
CA THR A 126 -14.42 4.48 5.74
C THR A 126 -12.96 4.68 6.16
N PHE A 127 -12.02 4.09 5.42
CA PHE A 127 -10.58 4.28 5.69
C PHE A 127 -10.18 5.74 5.53
N MET A 128 -10.57 6.39 4.42
CA MET A 128 -10.23 7.79 4.15
C MET A 128 -10.88 8.74 5.16
N ALA A 129 -12.16 8.54 5.49
CA ALA A 129 -12.85 9.33 6.50
C ALA A 129 -12.15 9.23 7.87
N THR A 130 -11.79 8.01 8.29
CA THR A 130 -11.08 7.80 9.56
C THR A 130 -9.69 8.44 9.53
N ALA A 131 -8.98 8.36 8.40
CA ALA A 131 -7.67 9.01 8.24
C ALA A 131 -7.79 10.54 8.32
N PHE A 132 -8.78 11.14 7.66
CA PHE A 132 -9.03 12.58 7.75
C PHE A 132 -9.33 13.03 9.17
N VAL A 133 -10.22 12.32 9.87
CA VAL A 133 -10.55 12.61 11.27
C VAL A 133 -9.31 12.47 12.15
N THR A 134 -8.53 11.40 11.98
CA THR A 134 -7.30 11.17 12.76
C THR A 134 -6.29 12.30 12.55
N VAL A 135 -6.03 12.68 11.30
CA VAL A 135 -5.10 13.79 10.99
C VAL A 135 -5.62 15.11 11.54
N PHE A 136 -6.93 15.38 11.45
CA PHE A 136 -7.54 16.58 12.00
C PHE A 136 -7.33 16.66 13.52
N VAL A 137 -7.65 15.58 14.24
CA VAL A 137 -7.47 15.51 15.70
C VAL A 137 -6.00 15.68 16.07
N MET A 138 -5.09 14.93 15.45
CA MET A 138 -3.66 14.98 15.78
C MET A 138 -3.08 16.39 15.54
N ARG A 139 -3.34 16.98 14.37
CA ARG A 139 -2.74 18.26 14.00
C ARG A 139 -3.40 19.49 14.63
N HIS A 140 -4.72 19.48 14.82
CA HIS A 140 -5.45 20.70 15.22
C HIS A 140 -5.96 20.66 16.66
N LEU A 141 -6.23 19.49 17.23
CA LEU A 141 -6.72 19.39 18.62
C LEU A 141 -5.58 19.07 19.59
N ILE A 142 -4.70 18.15 19.21
CA ILE A 142 -3.58 17.70 20.06
C ILE A 142 -2.33 18.56 19.80
N GLY A 143 -2.16 19.07 18.57
CA GLY A 143 -0.99 19.85 18.17
C GLY A 143 0.29 19.02 18.09
N ALA A 144 0.17 17.73 17.79
CA ALA A 144 1.27 16.77 17.66
C ALA A 144 1.73 16.60 16.21
#